data_AF-A0AAX4P5G3-F1
#
_entry.id   AF-A0AAX4P5G3-F1
#
_cell.length_a   1.000
_cell.length_b   1.000
_cell.length_c   1.000
_cell.angle_alpha   90.00
_cell.angle_beta   90.00
_cell.angle_gamma   90.00
#
_symmetry.space_group_name_H-M   'P 1'
#
loop_
_entity.id
_entity.type
_entity.pdbx_description
1 polymer ?
#
loop_
_entity_poly.entity_id
_entity_poly.type
_entity_poly.pdbx_seq_one_letter_code
_entity_poly.pdbx_strand_id
1 'polypeptide(L)'
;MRGLTGGGGGGEVSAWLSNKVMGTYWEEKVKQKHVQKLSSIKPSIDNKPPATYPHLQNKRKKMQLQEERLKAIQRENGILLSKLSRIAARKGPEGSGMERAHRALHPGEACSLGSLNGLSRKRELQRIARDNQAILRRIQERQSQKSCYDRQMMDNEWQQTLMYRRLASQHQEGGSPTKDSKKSVVLPPIDVTN
;
A
#
# COMPACT_ATOMS: atom_id res chain seq x y z
N MET A 1 -16.81 -93.89 11.74
CA MET A 1 -16.49 -95.19 12.35
C MET A 1 -15.00 -95.26 12.64
N ARG A 2 -14.61 -95.12 13.90
CA ARG A 2 -13.51 -95.82 14.62
C ARG A 2 -13.55 -95.31 16.06
N GLY A 3 -13.56 -96.27 16.98
CA GLY A 3 -14.20 -96.15 18.29
C GLY A 3 -13.45 -95.29 19.30
N LEU A 4 -14.26 -94.72 20.20
CA LEU A 4 -13.88 -94.33 21.54
C LEU A 4 -13.41 -95.57 22.32
N THR A 5 -12.13 -95.63 22.66
CA THR A 5 -11.63 -96.42 23.79
C THR A 5 -10.40 -95.72 24.36
N GLY A 6 -10.46 -95.38 25.65
CA GLY A 6 -9.39 -94.63 26.30
C GLY A 6 -9.58 -94.45 27.80
N GLY A 7 -9.89 -95.54 28.50
CA GLY A 7 -9.49 -95.75 29.90
C GLY A 7 -10.16 -94.88 30.96
N GLY A 8 -11.35 -95.29 31.41
CA GLY A 8 -11.72 -95.14 32.81
C GLY A 8 -10.87 -96.10 33.67
N GLY A 9 -10.48 -95.64 34.85
CA GLY A 9 -9.69 -96.40 35.83
C GLY A 9 -8.59 -95.53 36.42
N GLY A 10 -8.51 -95.26 37.71
CA GLY A 10 -9.32 -95.64 38.85
C GLY A 10 -9.00 -94.60 39.92
N GLY A 11 -9.96 -94.32 40.79
CA GLY A 11 -9.85 -94.93 42.10
C GLY A 11 -9.42 -93.84 43.08
N GLU A 12 -10.41 -93.37 43.81
CA GLU A 12 -10.25 -92.87 45.16
C GLU A 12 -9.20 -93.74 45.89
N VAL A 13 -8.01 -93.20 46.11
CA VAL A 13 -7.07 -93.74 47.12
C VAL A 13 -6.96 -92.72 48.24
N SER A 14 -8.12 -92.45 48.87
CA SER A 14 -8.20 -92.11 50.29
C SER A 14 -7.92 -93.38 51.12
N ALA A 15 -6.75 -93.98 50.93
CA ALA A 15 -6.30 -95.16 51.66
C ALA A 15 -4.83 -94.99 52.09
N TRP A 16 -4.56 -93.92 52.85
CA TRP A 16 -3.28 -93.73 53.52
C TRP A 16 -3.49 -93.68 55.02
N LEU A 17 -3.91 -94.79 55.61
CA LEU A 17 -3.87 -94.99 57.05
C LEU A 17 -3.12 -96.28 57.33
N SER A 18 -1.78 -96.21 57.29
CA SER A 18 -0.92 -97.16 58.02
C SER A 18 0.54 -96.69 58.21
N ASN A 19 1.02 -95.64 57.52
CA ASN A 19 2.35 -95.08 57.85
C ASN A 19 2.51 -93.61 57.44
N LYS A 20 2.60 -92.71 58.42
CA LYS A 20 2.69 -91.23 58.25
C LYS A 20 3.84 -90.81 57.34
N VAL A 21 4.96 -91.52 57.40
CA VAL A 21 6.16 -91.24 56.60
C VAL A 21 5.89 -91.40 55.10
N MET A 22 5.15 -92.44 54.71
CA MET A 22 4.84 -92.71 53.30
C MET A 22 3.88 -91.67 52.73
N GLY A 23 2.90 -91.19 53.51
CA GLY A 23 2.00 -90.10 53.10
C GLY A 23 2.77 -88.82 52.76
N THR A 24 3.68 -88.40 53.65
CA THR A 24 4.49 -87.18 53.44
C THR A 24 5.40 -87.27 52.21
N TYR A 25 5.97 -88.44 51.92
CA TYR A 25 6.80 -88.63 50.73
C TYR A 25 6.01 -88.45 49.43
N TRP A 26 4.77 -88.97 49.37
CA TRP A 26 3.92 -88.85 48.19
C TRP A 26 3.40 -87.42 47.99
N GLU A 27 3.06 -86.73 49.07
CA GLU A 27 2.70 -85.30 49.05
C GLU A 27 3.85 -84.45 48.50
N GLU A 28 5.08 -84.69 48.98
CA GLU A 28 6.30 -84.04 48.49
C GLU A 28 6.48 -84.30 46.98
N LYS A 29 6.28 -85.54 46.52
CA LYS A 29 6.39 -85.90 45.10
C LYS A 29 5.33 -85.23 44.23
N VAL A 30 4.08 -85.13 44.69
CA VAL A 30 3.01 -84.43 43.97
C VAL A 30 3.31 -82.93 43.90
N LYS A 31 3.77 -82.34 45.00
CA LYS A 31 4.19 -80.93 45.05
C LYS A 31 5.35 -80.67 44.10
N GLN A 32 6.38 -81.51 44.08
CA GLN A 32 7.50 -81.41 43.15
C GLN A 32 7.04 -81.46 41.69
N LYS A 33 6.15 -82.41 41.34
CA LYS A 33 5.57 -82.50 39.99
C LYS A 33 4.75 -81.26 39.62
N HIS A 34 4.00 -80.71 40.57
CA HIS A 34 3.21 -79.49 40.35
C HIS A 34 4.11 -78.28 40.10
N VAL A 35 5.14 -78.08 40.91
CA VAL A 35 6.12 -76.98 40.73
C VAL A 35 6.86 -77.11 39.40
N GLN A 36 7.26 -78.33 39.01
CA GLN A 36 7.87 -78.57 37.70
C GLN A 36 6.93 -78.18 36.56
N LYS A 37 5.65 -78.56 36.64
CA LYS A 37 4.64 -78.15 35.65
C LYS A 37 4.51 -76.64 35.59
N LEU A 38 4.34 -75.96 36.73
CA LEU A 38 4.26 -74.50 36.79
C LEU A 38 5.49 -73.81 36.18
N SER A 39 6.70 -74.33 36.42
CA SER A 39 7.93 -73.78 35.84
C SER A 39 8.04 -73.95 34.32
N SER A 40 7.39 -74.99 33.78
CA SER A 40 7.44 -75.34 32.35
C SER A 40 6.28 -74.78 31.53
N ILE A 41 5.24 -74.26 32.18
CA ILE A 41 4.07 -73.69 31.50
C ILE A 41 4.49 -72.41 30.77
N LYS A 42 4.23 -72.39 29.47
CA LYS A 42 4.40 -71.20 28.63
C LYS A 42 3.10 -70.36 28.66
N PRO A 43 3.20 -69.02 28.61
CA PRO A 43 2.01 -68.17 28.51
C PRO A 43 1.24 -68.47 27.21
N SER A 44 -0.09 -68.50 27.30
CA SER A 44 -0.97 -68.75 26.14
C SER A 44 -1.04 -67.57 25.17
N ILE A 45 -0.60 -66.38 25.60
CA ILE A 45 -0.66 -65.14 24.84
C ILE A 45 0.76 -64.59 24.77
N ASP A 46 1.11 -64.04 23.61
CA ASP A 46 2.37 -63.31 23.45
C ASP A 46 2.31 -61.99 24.23
N ASN A 47 3.18 -61.87 25.23
CA ASN A 47 3.34 -60.67 26.05
C ASN A 47 4.56 -59.83 25.64
N LYS A 48 5.16 -60.10 24.47
CA LYS A 48 6.30 -59.32 23.98
C LYS A 48 5.85 -57.92 23.55
N PRO A 49 6.72 -56.90 23.74
CA PRO A 49 6.44 -55.57 23.24
C PRO A 49 6.37 -55.59 21.69
N PRO A 50 5.49 -54.78 21.09
CA PRO A 50 5.40 -54.67 19.64
C PRO A 50 6.71 -54.14 19.04
N ALA A 51 6.95 -54.46 17.77
CA ALA A 51 8.14 -54.01 17.05
C ALA A 51 8.25 -52.47 17.06
N THR A 52 9.41 -51.97 17.46
CA THR A 52 9.68 -50.53 17.41
C THR A 52 10.11 -50.14 16.00
N TYR A 53 9.39 -49.20 15.39
CA TYR A 53 9.74 -48.73 14.06
C TYR A 53 10.58 -47.44 14.11
N PRO A 54 11.69 -47.35 13.37
CA PRO A 54 12.59 -46.19 13.41
C PRO A 54 11.92 -44.90 12.91
N HIS A 55 10.91 -44.98 12.05
CA HIS A 55 10.18 -43.81 11.55
C HIS A 55 9.24 -43.18 12.58
N LEU A 56 8.85 -43.92 13.64
CA LEU A 56 8.05 -43.40 14.76
C LEU A 56 8.92 -42.60 15.72
N GLN A 57 10.16 -43.03 15.94
CA GLN A 57 11.15 -42.31 16.74
C GLN A 57 11.71 -41.12 15.95
N ASN A 58 12.12 -41.36 14.69
CA ASN A 58 12.69 -40.34 13.82
C ASN A 58 11.68 -39.94 12.74
N LYS A 59 10.92 -38.87 13.02
CA LYS A 59 9.94 -38.28 12.10
C LYS A 59 10.63 -37.51 10.96
N ARG A 60 11.37 -38.22 10.10
CA ARG A 60 12.22 -37.64 9.04
C ARG A 60 11.47 -36.67 8.13
N LYS A 61 10.25 -37.00 7.71
CA LYS A 61 9.41 -36.12 6.88
C LYS A 61 9.07 -34.80 7.57
N LYS A 62 8.82 -34.84 8.88
CA LYS A 62 8.55 -33.62 9.67
C LYS A 62 9.79 -32.74 9.74
N MET A 63 10.96 -33.34 10.01
CA MET A 63 12.23 -32.58 10.06
C MET A 63 12.56 -31.97 8.70
N GLN A 64 12.42 -32.74 7.62
CA GLN A 64 12.62 -32.26 6.25
C GLN A 64 11.73 -31.05 5.93
N LEU A 65 10.42 -31.14 6.20
CA LEU A 65 9.49 -30.04 5.94
C LEU A 65 9.85 -28.78 6.73
N GLN A 66 10.32 -28.95 7.96
CA GLN A 66 10.74 -27.84 8.82
C GLN A 66 12.03 -27.19 8.28
N GLU A 67 13.00 -27.98 7.81
CA GLU A 67 14.19 -27.47 7.13
C GLU A 67 13.85 -26.72 5.84
N GLU A 68 12.96 -27.27 5.00
CA GLU A 68 12.51 -26.64 3.76
C GLU A 68 11.83 -25.29 4.04
N ARG A 69 10.97 -25.23 5.07
CA ARG A 69 10.34 -23.99 5.52
C ARG A 69 11.38 -22.97 5.98
N LEU A 70 12.37 -23.38 6.78
CA LEU A 70 13.43 -22.49 7.26
C LEU A 70 14.29 -21.97 6.09
N LYS A 71 14.64 -22.83 5.13
CA LYS A 71 15.36 -22.45 3.90
C LYS A 71 14.57 -21.43 3.07
N ALA A 72 13.25 -21.59 2.96
CA ALA A 72 12.39 -20.63 2.27
C ALA A 72 12.41 -19.26 2.97
N ILE A 73 12.21 -19.23 4.29
CA ILE A 73 12.26 -18.00 5.09
C ILE A 73 13.63 -17.31 4.96
N GLN A 74 14.73 -18.06 5.05
CA GLN A 74 16.08 -17.50 4.92
C GLN A 74 16.32 -16.90 3.54
N ARG A 75 15.87 -17.57 2.48
CA ARG A 75 15.95 -17.04 1.11
C ARG A 75 15.17 -15.74 0.97
N GLU A 76 13.93 -15.70 1.46
CA GLU A 76 13.08 -14.51 1.42
C GLU A 76 13.68 -13.35 2.22
N ASN A 77 14.20 -13.62 3.41
CA ASN A 77 14.92 -12.63 4.22
C ASN A 77 16.16 -12.10 3.48
N GLY A 78 16.93 -12.95 2.80
CA GLY A 78 18.07 -12.53 1.97
C GLY A 78 17.65 -11.59 0.83
N ILE A 79 16.55 -11.92 0.14
CA ILE A 79 15.98 -11.06 -0.92
C ILE A 79 15.52 -9.71 -0.33
N LEU A 80 14.82 -9.74 0.81
CA LEU A 80 14.36 -8.54 1.48
C LEU A 80 15.53 -7.64 1.89
N LEU A 81 16.55 -8.21 2.55
CA LEU A 81 17.75 -7.49 2.96
C LEU A 81 18.51 -6.92 1.75
N SER A 82 18.58 -7.64 0.63
CA SER A 82 19.18 -7.12 -0.62
C SER A 82 18.37 -5.95 -1.20
N LYS A 83 17.03 -6.00 -1.14
CA LYS A 83 16.18 -4.87 -1.56
C LYS A 83 16.35 -3.67 -0.63
N LEU A 84 16.35 -3.89 0.69
CA LEU A 84 16.53 -2.85 1.69
C LEU A 84 17.92 -2.24 1.60
N SER A 85 18.97 -3.04 1.43
CA SER A 85 20.32 -2.54 1.21
C SER A 85 20.41 -1.75 -0.08
N ARG A 86 19.74 -2.16 -1.15
CA ARG A 86 19.66 -1.37 -2.39
C ARG A 86 18.91 -0.06 -2.20
N ILE A 87 17.87 -0.02 -1.38
CA ILE A 87 17.13 1.21 -1.04
C ILE A 87 17.99 2.12 -0.14
N ALA A 88 18.69 1.55 0.84
CA ALA A 88 19.58 2.30 1.74
C ALA A 88 20.84 2.81 1.02
N ALA A 89 21.44 1.98 0.15
CA ALA A 89 22.60 2.31 -0.68
C ALA A 89 22.25 3.23 -1.84
N ARG A 90 20.97 3.29 -2.26
CA ARG A 90 20.43 4.49 -2.91
C ARG A 90 20.42 5.59 -1.86
N LYS A 91 21.62 6.12 -1.58
CA LYS A 91 21.79 7.49 -1.13
C LYS A 91 20.87 8.28 -2.05
N GLY A 92 19.81 8.88 -1.48
CA GLY A 92 19.03 9.88 -2.21
C GLY A 92 20.06 10.75 -2.94
N PRO A 93 19.86 11.05 -4.24
CA PRO A 93 20.93 11.57 -5.08
C PRO A 93 21.74 12.59 -4.29
N GLU A 94 23.06 12.53 -4.32
CA GLU A 94 23.95 13.53 -3.68
C GLU A 94 23.83 14.93 -4.34
N GLY A 95 22.60 15.32 -4.70
CA GLY A 95 22.08 16.60 -5.14
C GLY A 95 20.54 16.70 -5.02
N SER A 96 19.87 15.70 -4.43
CA SER A 96 18.43 15.68 -4.15
C SER A 96 18.26 15.61 -2.64
N GLY A 97 18.19 16.78 -2.00
CA GLY A 97 17.98 16.92 -0.57
C GLY A 97 16.74 16.17 -0.10
N MET A 98 16.92 14.90 0.28
CA MET A 98 16.07 14.19 1.23
C MET A 98 16.40 14.64 2.68
N GLU A 99 17.28 15.65 2.83
CA GLU A 99 17.30 16.57 3.96
C GLU A 99 16.33 17.75 3.79
N ARG A 100 15.58 17.84 2.69
CA ARG A 100 14.36 18.65 2.71
C ARG A 100 13.37 17.90 3.59
N ALA A 101 13.51 18.21 4.87
CA ALA A 101 12.49 18.23 5.88
C ALA A 101 11.10 18.30 5.26
N HIS A 102 10.16 17.64 5.93
CA HIS A 102 8.71 17.85 5.89
C HIS A 102 8.31 19.33 5.76
N ARG A 103 8.54 19.93 4.59
CA ARG A 103 8.17 21.29 4.25
C ARG A 103 7.13 21.13 3.14
N ALA A 104 5.91 21.54 3.45
CA ALA A 104 4.88 21.69 2.43
C ALA A 104 5.43 22.62 1.34
N LEU A 105 5.35 22.17 0.09
CA LEU A 105 5.70 22.98 -1.07
C LEU A 105 4.77 24.18 -1.13
N HIS A 106 5.32 25.36 -1.42
CA HIS A 106 4.51 26.56 -1.63
C HIS A 106 3.68 26.44 -2.92
N PRO A 107 2.53 27.13 -3.03
CA PRO A 107 1.75 27.16 -4.27
C PRO A 107 2.64 27.58 -5.46
N GLY A 108 2.82 26.68 -6.43
CA GLY A 108 3.67 26.88 -7.61
C GLY A 108 5.02 26.16 -7.58
N GLU A 109 5.45 25.60 -6.45
CA GLU A 109 6.65 24.77 -6.37
C GLU A 109 6.35 23.34 -6.85
N ALA A 110 6.90 22.96 -8.01
CA ALA A 110 6.80 21.59 -8.48
C ALA A 110 7.90 20.72 -7.84
N CYS A 111 7.55 19.52 -7.37
CA CYS A 111 8.55 18.49 -7.02
C CYS A 111 9.51 18.30 -8.20
N SER A 112 10.78 18.70 -8.02
CA SER A 112 11.86 18.52 -9.01
C SER A 112 12.44 17.09 -9.01
N LEU A 113 11.81 16.18 -8.28
CA LEU A 113 12.09 14.76 -8.40
C LEU A 113 11.45 14.29 -9.70
N GLY A 114 12.28 13.84 -10.64
CA GLY A 114 11.90 13.45 -12.00
C GLY A 114 10.58 12.67 -12.05
N SER A 115 9.50 13.39 -12.35
CA SER A 115 8.17 12.83 -12.48
C SER A 115 8.12 11.98 -13.75
N LEU A 116 7.50 10.80 -13.69
CA LEU A 116 7.18 9.98 -14.87
C LEU A 116 6.44 10.79 -15.95
N ASN A 117 5.69 11.81 -15.54
CA ASN A 117 4.96 12.73 -16.43
C ASN A 117 5.77 13.97 -16.82
N GLY A 118 7.09 14.00 -16.60
CA GLY A 118 7.95 15.16 -16.86
C GLY A 118 7.89 15.61 -18.33
N LEU A 119 7.80 14.66 -19.27
CA LEU A 119 7.65 14.96 -20.69
C LEU A 119 6.31 15.62 -21.01
N SER A 120 5.21 15.12 -20.43
CA SER A 120 3.88 15.69 -20.60
C SER A 120 3.81 17.11 -20.02
N ARG A 121 4.34 17.30 -18.81
CA ARG A 121 4.45 18.62 -18.16
C ARG A 121 5.29 19.59 -18.99
N LYS A 122 6.43 19.14 -19.55
CA LYS A 122 7.28 19.97 -20.40
C LYS A 122 6.56 20.41 -21.68
N ARG A 123 5.83 19.50 -22.34
CA ARG A 123 5.01 19.84 -23.52
C ARG A 123 3.93 20.86 -23.18
N GLU A 124 3.28 20.70 -22.04
CA GLU A 124 2.24 21.62 -21.57
C GLU A 124 2.82 23.01 -21.25
N LEU A 125 3.94 23.07 -20.53
CA LEU A 125 4.65 24.33 -20.27
C LEU A 125 5.07 25.02 -21.57
N GLN A 126 5.54 24.26 -22.56
CA GLN A 126 5.87 24.79 -23.88
C GLN A 126 4.64 25.28 -24.65
N ARG A 127 3.46 24.68 -24.47
CA ARG A 127 2.20 25.16 -25.04
C ARG A 127 1.80 26.48 -24.40
N ILE A 128 1.74 26.51 -23.06
CA ILE A 128 1.43 27.71 -22.27
C ILE A 128 2.38 28.86 -22.61
N ALA A 129 3.68 28.59 -22.71
CA ALA A 129 4.66 29.63 -23.06
C ALA A 129 4.42 30.21 -24.47
N ARG A 130 4.09 29.36 -25.46
CA ARG A 130 3.75 29.81 -26.82
C ARG A 130 2.46 30.64 -26.82
N ASP A 131 1.44 30.19 -26.10
CA ASP A 131 0.16 30.89 -25.98
C ASP A 131 0.35 32.25 -25.32
N ASN A 132 1.13 32.32 -24.23
CA ASN A 132 1.47 33.55 -23.55
C ASN A 132 2.25 34.52 -24.46
N GLN A 133 3.18 34.02 -25.28
CA GLN A 133 3.89 34.84 -26.26
C GLN A 133 2.96 35.37 -27.37
N ALA A 134 1.97 34.59 -27.79
CA ALA A 134 0.98 35.04 -28.79
C ALA A 134 0.05 36.12 -28.21
N ILE A 135 -0.40 35.94 -26.97
CA ILE A 135 -1.21 36.94 -26.24
C ILE A 135 -0.41 38.23 -26.07
N LEU A 136 0.85 38.14 -25.62
CA LEU A 136 1.71 39.30 -25.42
C LEU A 136 1.91 40.08 -26.72
N ARG A 137 2.22 39.39 -27.83
CA ARG A 137 2.34 40.02 -29.15
C ARG A 137 1.07 40.75 -29.54
N ARG A 138 -0.09 40.10 -29.39
CA ARG A 138 -1.39 40.73 -29.69
C ARG A 138 -1.66 41.97 -28.84
N ILE A 139 -1.30 41.95 -27.56
CA ILE A 139 -1.43 43.12 -26.67
C ILE A 139 -0.52 44.25 -27.15
N GLN A 140 0.75 43.96 -27.46
CA GLN A 140 1.72 44.95 -27.93
C GLN A 140 1.32 45.56 -29.27
N GLU A 141 0.88 44.74 -30.23
CA GLU A 141 0.37 45.20 -31.52
C GLU A 141 -0.85 46.13 -31.33
N ARG A 142 -1.81 45.73 -30.48
CA ARG A 142 -2.98 46.55 -30.14
C ARG A 142 -2.63 47.84 -29.41
N GLN A 143 -1.59 47.84 -28.57
CA GLN A 143 -1.10 49.05 -27.89
C GLN A 143 -0.41 50.01 -28.86
N SER A 144 0.28 49.48 -29.88
CA SER A 144 0.90 50.31 -30.92
C SER A 144 -0.12 50.93 -31.87
N GLN A 145 -1.28 50.30 -32.04
CA GLN A 145 -2.39 50.85 -32.82
C GLN A 145 -3.17 51.87 -31.97
N LYS A 146 -3.33 53.09 -32.50
CA LYS A 146 -4.16 54.12 -31.85
C LYS A 146 -5.61 53.62 -31.79
N SER A 147 -6.09 53.30 -30.59
CA SER A 147 -7.49 52.95 -30.35
C SER A 147 -8.38 54.14 -30.69
N CYS A 148 -9.52 53.95 -31.37
CA CYS A 148 -10.50 55.03 -31.56
C CYS A 148 -11.09 55.52 -30.22
N TYR A 149 -10.89 54.72 -29.16
CA TYR A 149 -11.23 55.06 -27.79
C TYR A 149 -9.99 55.66 -27.11
N ASP A 150 -9.83 56.97 -27.25
CA ASP A 150 -8.86 57.78 -26.49
C ASP A 150 -9.61 58.55 -25.41
N ARG A 151 -9.36 58.18 -24.15
CA ARG A 151 -10.03 58.79 -22.99
C ARG A 151 -9.78 60.29 -22.91
N GLN A 152 -8.55 60.74 -23.20
CA GLN A 152 -8.19 62.15 -23.09
C GLN A 152 -8.90 62.97 -24.18
N MET A 153 -8.98 62.43 -25.39
CA MET A 153 -9.72 63.04 -26.50
C MET A 153 -11.21 63.20 -26.16
N MET A 154 -11.86 62.13 -25.67
CA MET A 154 -13.28 62.19 -25.31
C MET A 154 -13.54 63.13 -24.13
N ASP A 155 -12.65 63.18 -23.13
CA ASP A 155 -12.78 64.11 -22.00
C ASP A 155 -12.71 65.57 -22.49
N ASN A 156 -11.83 65.87 -23.47
CA ASN A 156 -11.71 67.19 -24.08
C ASN A 156 -12.93 67.57 -24.92
N GLU A 157 -13.42 66.67 -25.78
CA GLU A 157 -14.64 66.88 -26.59
C GLU A 157 -15.87 67.12 -25.70
N TRP A 158 -15.96 66.39 -24.58
CA TRP A 158 -17.02 66.57 -23.61
C TRP A 158 -16.96 67.94 -22.92
N GLN A 159 -15.75 68.39 -22.53
CA GLN A 159 -15.55 69.73 -21.97
C GLN A 159 -15.95 70.82 -22.97
N GLN A 160 -15.57 70.69 -24.24
CA GLN A 160 -15.98 71.62 -25.31
C GLN A 160 -17.51 71.64 -25.45
N THR A 161 -18.14 70.47 -25.49
CA THR A 161 -19.60 70.34 -25.57
C THR A 161 -20.31 71.01 -24.39
N LEU A 162 -19.78 70.86 -23.17
CA LEU A 162 -20.28 71.56 -21.98
C LEU A 162 -20.14 73.09 -22.09
N MET A 163 -19.02 73.58 -22.63
CA MET A 163 -18.83 75.01 -22.88
C MET A 163 -19.84 75.55 -23.90
N TYR A 164 -20.02 74.87 -25.03
CA TYR A 164 -21.02 75.25 -26.04
C TYR A 164 -22.44 75.22 -25.48
N ARG A 165 -22.78 74.20 -24.68
CA ARG A 165 -24.08 74.13 -23.99
C ARG A 165 -24.29 75.33 -23.06
N ARG A 166 -23.27 75.71 -22.29
CA ARG A 166 -23.32 76.87 -21.39
C ARG A 166 -23.53 78.17 -22.16
N LEU A 167 -22.77 78.39 -23.24
CA LEU A 167 -22.92 79.57 -24.10
C LEU A 167 -24.31 79.63 -24.76
N ALA A 168 -24.79 78.51 -25.32
CA ALA A 168 -26.12 78.43 -25.93
C ALA A 168 -27.24 78.76 -24.92
N SER A 169 -27.13 78.27 -23.68
CA SER A 169 -28.10 78.59 -22.63
C SER A 169 -28.12 80.08 -22.26
N GLN A 170 -26.98 80.79 -22.35
CA GLN A 170 -26.91 82.23 -22.11
C GLN A 170 -27.56 83.06 -23.23
N HIS A 171 -27.56 82.53 -24.46
CA HIS A 171 -28.21 83.18 -25.60
C HIS A 171 -29.71 82.89 -25.71
N GLN A 172 -30.23 81.91 -24.97
CA GLN A 172 -31.67 81.59 -24.95
C GLN A 172 -32.46 82.43 -23.93
N GLU A 173 -31.79 83.02 -22.93
CA GLU A 173 -32.38 83.91 -21.90
C GLU A 173 -32.26 85.41 -22.25
N GLY A 174 -32.08 85.75 -23.54
CA GLY A 174 -31.99 87.12 -24.04
C GLY A 174 -33.06 87.43 -25.08
N GLY A 175 -34.27 87.77 -24.64
CA GLY A 175 -35.30 88.32 -25.52
C GLY A 175 -34.88 89.66 -26.14
N SER A 176 -34.89 89.73 -27.47
CA SER A 176 -34.79 90.91 -28.37
C SER A 176 -33.63 91.92 -28.13
N PRO A 177 -32.96 92.42 -29.20
CA PRO A 177 -31.82 93.31 -29.05
C PRO A 177 -32.28 94.74 -28.69
N THR A 178 -31.85 95.25 -27.54
CA THR A 178 -31.66 96.70 -27.39
C THR A 178 -30.25 97.04 -27.88
N LYS A 179 -30.16 98.10 -28.68
CA LYS A 179 -28.92 98.54 -29.34
C LYS A 179 -27.88 98.87 -28.26
N ASP A 180 -26.61 98.58 -28.56
CA ASP A 180 -25.42 98.97 -27.79
C ASP A 180 -24.86 97.94 -26.79
N SER A 181 -24.31 96.82 -27.29
CA SER A 181 -23.03 96.33 -26.76
C SER A 181 -22.27 95.51 -27.80
N LYS A 182 -21.12 96.00 -28.26
CA LYS A 182 -20.16 95.21 -29.03
C LYS A 182 -19.19 94.57 -28.04
N LYS A 183 -19.49 93.35 -27.60
CA LYS A 183 -18.48 92.45 -27.02
C LYS A 183 -18.29 91.29 -28.00
N SER A 184 -17.20 91.35 -28.77
CA SER A 184 -16.78 90.27 -29.64
C SER A 184 -16.41 89.06 -28.78
N VAL A 185 -17.29 88.06 -28.73
CA VAL A 185 -16.93 86.73 -28.23
C VAL A 185 -15.99 86.12 -29.26
N VAL A 186 -14.71 86.02 -28.92
CA VAL A 186 -13.73 85.31 -29.76
C VAL A 186 -14.02 83.83 -29.59
N LEU A 187 -14.66 83.24 -30.60
CA LEU A 187 -14.84 81.79 -30.68
C LEU A 187 -13.48 81.15 -30.99
N PRO A 188 -13.07 80.10 -30.26
CA PRO A 188 -11.87 79.36 -30.62
C PRO A 188 -12.07 78.69 -32.00
N PRO A 189 -10.99 78.56 -32.79
CA PRO A 189 -11.07 78.00 -34.14
C PRO A 189 -11.60 76.56 -34.11
N ILE A 190 -12.42 76.24 -35.11
CA ILE A 190 -12.90 74.89 -35.36
C ILE A 190 -11.73 74.11 -35.98
N ASP A 191 -11.02 73.33 -35.18
CA ASP A 191 -10.01 72.41 -35.69
C ASP A 191 -10.70 71.26 -36.40
N VAL A 192 -10.90 71.41 -37.71
CA VAL A 192 -11.36 70.34 -38.61
C VAL A 192 -10.12 69.53 -39.00
N THR A 193 -9.72 68.57 -38.18
CA THR A 193 -8.69 67.59 -38.57
C THR A 193 -9.33 66.21 -38.75
N ASN A 194 -9.23 65.71 -39.99
CA ASN A 194 -9.47 64.31 -40.39
C ASN A 194 -8.48 63.36 -39.69
#